data_AF-A0A7U4GCZ4-F1
#
_entry.id   AF-A0A7U4GCZ4-F1
#
_cell.length_a   1.000
_cell.length_b   1.000
_cell.length_c   1.000
_cell.angle_alpha   90.00
_cell.angle_beta   90.00
_cell.angle_gamma   90.00
#
_symmetry.space_group_name_H-M   'P 1'
#
loop_
_entity.id
_entity.type
_entity.pdbx_description
1 polymer ?
#
loop_
_entity_poly.entity_id
_entity_poly.type
_entity_poly.pdbx_seq_one_letter_code
_entity_poly.pdbx_strand_id
1 'polypeptide(L)'
;MSKPQKVSVNQWPNELFSCVYRWVNGRPIEKAVIAKAILQTTTGTPLNCLAVRLGSFAIGTVTPEWLADNGFHSAKSPEYAREKREAVVLEFISRPDLVAVLANADRINSLFNVVPADEPAVIPALNQMGPSQRGEVLLARYDGDLAVHGDSDAVHHYNGIIWQPVSDKALSREMAAIFMESRVPYSMPAMKNAVDTMKLSLPIMGTTARNLIGFSNGVFDTREGVFREHRQEDWLLIASDVEFIQAEEGESLATHSPAFWKWLNWSTAGNARKADRVLAALYMVMANRYDWQLFLEITGAGGSGKSVLAEICTMLAGKANTVSASMKALEEPRERALIVGYSLIIMPDMSRYAGDGAGIKAITGGDKVAIDPKHKAPYSTRIPAVILAVNNNAMSFSDRSGGISRRRVIFNFSQVVPENERDPMLSEKIEAELPVIIRHLLTRFADQGEAKRLLFEQQKSEEALAIKREGDSLVDFCGYLMASVQCDGLFIGNASIIPFSPRKYLYHAYLAYMQSNGLSKPISLNRFATDMPGSMAEYGKEYIRKKSTKGNMRSNIRLADDADECSGQAKLATALEFFQNNRSDSFGVKPPLY
;
A
#
# COMPACT_ATOMS: atom_id res chain seq x y z
N MET A 1 40.76 63.37 -37.53
CA MET A 1 40.49 62.10 -38.23
C MET A 1 40.30 61.01 -37.18
N SER A 2 39.05 60.59 -36.96
CA SER A 2 38.68 59.60 -35.94
C SER A 2 39.17 58.21 -36.35
N LYS A 3 39.79 57.48 -35.40
CA LYS A 3 40.17 56.08 -35.60
C LYS A 3 38.89 55.25 -35.87
N PRO A 4 38.89 54.35 -36.87
CA PRO A 4 37.74 53.49 -37.12
C PRO A 4 37.49 52.60 -35.89
N GLN A 5 36.25 52.63 -35.40
CA GLN A 5 35.76 51.77 -34.31
C GLN A 5 36.03 50.30 -34.68
N LYS A 6 36.79 49.59 -33.86
CA LYS A 6 36.93 48.13 -33.97
C LYS A 6 35.59 47.50 -33.62
N VAL A 7 34.90 46.95 -34.62
CA VAL A 7 33.67 46.18 -34.43
C VAL A 7 34.05 44.83 -33.82
N SER A 8 33.46 44.51 -32.66
CA SER A 8 33.67 43.22 -32.00
C SER A 8 33.15 42.08 -32.89
N VAL A 9 33.83 40.93 -32.88
CA VAL A 9 33.42 39.71 -33.63
C VAL A 9 31.98 39.29 -33.28
N ASN A 10 31.53 39.56 -32.04
CA ASN A 10 30.16 39.29 -31.60
C ASN A 10 29.11 40.15 -32.32
N GLN A 11 29.51 41.26 -32.94
CA GLN A 11 28.62 42.18 -33.68
C GLN A 11 28.63 41.91 -35.19
N TRP A 12 29.39 40.92 -35.67
CA TRP A 12 29.38 40.56 -37.09
C TRP A 12 28.03 39.96 -37.50
N PRO A 13 27.59 40.09 -38.76
CA PRO A 13 26.47 39.30 -39.28
C PRO A 13 26.77 37.81 -39.24
N ASN A 14 25.75 36.99 -38.95
CA ASN A 14 25.88 35.52 -38.88
C ASN A 14 26.34 34.92 -40.22
N GLU A 15 25.92 35.52 -41.32
CA GLU A 15 26.23 35.14 -42.69
C GLU A 15 27.71 35.36 -43.00
N LEU A 16 28.27 36.52 -42.63
CA LEU A 16 29.70 36.78 -42.79
C LEU A 16 30.54 35.86 -41.89
N PHE A 17 30.14 35.70 -40.62
CA PHE A 17 30.78 34.79 -39.69
C PHE A 17 30.83 33.36 -40.26
N SER A 18 29.70 32.89 -40.81
CA SER A 18 29.58 31.57 -41.41
C SER A 18 30.46 31.39 -42.64
N CYS A 19 30.51 32.39 -43.53
CA CYS A 19 31.37 32.36 -44.72
C CYS A 19 32.86 32.30 -44.37
N VAL A 20 33.31 33.08 -43.38
CA VAL A 20 34.71 33.07 -42.91
C VAL A 20 35.06 31.72 -42.30
N TYR A 21 34.21 31.20 -41.41
CA TYR A 21 34.42 29.90 -40.78
C TYR A 21 34.47 28.75 -41.80
N ARG A 22 33.55 28.72 -42.77
CA ARG A 22 33.53 27.72 -43.83
C ARG A 22 34.78 27.80 -44.71
N TRP A 23 35.13 29.00 -45.16
CA TRP A 23 36.28 29.22 -46.03
C TRP A 23 37.58 28.72 -45.41
N VAL A 24 37.89 29.13 -44.18
CA VAL A 24 39.14 28.74 -43.52
C VAL A 24 39.21 27.22 -43.31
N ASN A 25 38.09 26.60 -42.93
CA ASN A 25 37.98 25.15 -42.78
C ASN A 25 37.83 24.38 -44.11
N GLY A 26 38.00 25.05 -45.26
CA GLY A 26 38.00 24.41 -46.57
C GLY A 26 36.62 23.94 -47.05
N ARG A 27 35.55 24.46 -46.44
CA ARG A 27 34.17 24.23 -46.87
C ARG A 27 33.74 25.28 -47.89
N PRO A 28 32.90 24.93 -48.86
CA PRO A 28 32.50 25.85 -49.91
C PRO A 28 31.60 26.97 -49.38
N ILE A 29 31.72 28.15 -49.98
CA ILE A 29 30.90 29.32 -49.65
C ILE A 29 29.68 29.36 -50.57
N GLU A 30 28.49 29.35 -49.99
CA GLU A 30 27.23 29.41 -50.74
C GLU A 30 26.94 30.83 -51.26
N LYS A 31 26.58 30.96 -52.54
CA LYS A 31 26.27 32.25 -53.18
C LYS A 31 25.17 33.04 -52.46
N ALA A 32 24.12 32.37 -51.99
CA ALA A 32 23.01 33.02 -51.31
C ALA A 32 23.42 33.60 -49.93
N VAL A 33 24.27 32.89 -49.19
CA VAL A 33 24.73 33.31 -47.86
C VAL A 33 25.69 34.50 -47.97
N ILE A 34 26.64 34.44 -48.92
CA ILE A 34 27.59 35.54 -49.10
C ILE A 34 26.93 36.80 -49.66
N ALA A 35 25.90 36.67 -50.50
CA ALA A 35 25.12 37.82 -50.97
C ALA A 35 24.44 38.57 -49.82
N LYS A 36 23.87 37.83 -48.85
CA LYS A 36 23.31 38.42 -47.63
C LYS A 36 24.40 39.07 -46.76
N ALA A 37 25.55 38.43 -46.59
CA ALA A 37 26.69 38.99 -45.85
C ALA A 37 27.17 40.33 -46.43
N ILE A 38 27.20 40.47 -47.76
CA ILE A 38 27.55 41.72 -48.45
C ILE A 38 26.51 42.82 -48.16
N LEU A 39 25.21 42.49 -48.17
CA LEU A 39 24.14 43.44 -47.91
C LEU A 39 24.05 43.89 -46.44
N GLN A 40 24.37 42.98 -45.51
CA GLN A 40 24.30 43.25 -44.06
C GLN A 40 25.54 43.94 -43.51
N THR A 41 26.59 44.09 -44.31
CA THR A 41 27.80 44.83 -43.92
C THR A 41 27.79 46.22 -44.54
N THR A 42 28.25 47.23 -43.79
CA THR A 42 28.27 48.61 -44.27
C THR A 42 29.32 48.78 -45.37
N THR A 43 28.89 49.26 -46.54
CA THR A 43 29.75 49.48 -47.71
C THR A 43 30.98 50.32 -47.37
N GLY A 44 32.16 49.88 -47.82
CA GLY A 44 33.43 50.57 -47.58
C GLY A 44 34.10 50.25 -46.24
N THR A 45 33.51 49.38 -45.42
CA THR A 45 34.18 48.84 -44.21
C THR A 45 35.04 47.62 -44.53
N PRO A 46 36.08 47.32 -43.71
CA PRO A 46 36.90 46.11 -43.89
C PRO A 46 36.09 44.81 -43.94
N LEU A 47 35.00 44.71 -43.17
CA LEU A 47 34.11 43.54 -43.16
C LEU A 47 33.31 43.41 -44.46
N ASN A 48 32.88 44.53 -45.05
CA ASN A 48 32.21 44.51 -46.35
C ASN A 48 33.19 44.13 -47.47
N CYS A 49 34.42 44.66 -47.45
CA CYS A 49 35.46 44.26 -48.38
C CYS A 49 35.80 42.77 -48.27
N LEU A 50 35.86 42.22 -47.05
CA LEU A 50 36.02 40.78 -46.80
C LEU A 50 34.86 39.98 -47.39
N ALA A 51 33.62 40.40 -47.18
CA ALA A 51 32.43 39.72 -47.72
C ALA A 51 32.47 39.69 -49.26
N VAL A 52 32.81 40.81 -49.89
CA VAL A 52 32.98 40.89 -51.36
C VAL A 52 34.11 39.99 -51.85
N ARG A 53 35.26 39.99 -51.15
CA ARG A 53 36.40 39.13 -51.50
C ARG A 53 36.04 37.66 -51.41
N LEU A 54 35.39 37.23 -50.33
CA LEU A 54 34.91 35.85 -50.18
C LEU A 54 33.86 35.48 -51.23
N GLY A 55 33.05 36.43 -51.69
CA GLY A 55 32.11 36.24 -52.80
C GLY A 55 32.77 35.82 -54.12
N SER A 56 34.01 36.26 -54.36
CA SER A 56 34.78 35.83 -55.54
C SER A 56 35.17 34.35 -55.50
N PHE A 57 35.09 33.70 -54.33
CA PHE A 57 35.38 32.27 -54.13
C PHE A 57 34.13 31.42 -53.91
N ALA A 58 32.93 31.98 -54.04
CA ALA A 58 31.69 31.26 -53.83
C ALA A 58 31.41 30.20 -54.93
N ILE A 59 30.59 29.20 -54.58
CA ILE A 59 30.23 28.10 -55.49
C ILE A 59 29.69 28.64 -56.82
N GLY A 60 30.30 28.22 -57.92
CA GLY A 60 29.91 28.65 -59.27
C GLY A 60 30.48 30.02 -59.68
N THR A 61 31.39 30.60 -58.89
CA THR A 61 32.28 31.70 -59.32
C THR A 61 33.67 31.15 -59.66
N VAL A 62 34.12 30.15 -58.90
CA VAL A 62 35.34 29.37 -59.14
C VAL A 62 35.04 27.87 -59.13
N THR A 63 35.80 27.07 -59.87
CA THR A 63 35.66 25.61 -59.88
C THR A 63 36.53 24.95 -58.79
N PRO A 64 36.17 23.74 -58.31
CA PRO A 64 37.01 23.00 -57.36
C PRO A 64 38.45 22.76 -57.85
N GLU A 65 38.61 22.52 -59.16
CA GLU A 65 39.91 22.34 -59.79
C GLU A 65 40.74 23.63 -59.70
N TRP A 66 40.12 24.79 -59.97
CA TRP A 66 40.79 26.08 -59.84
C TRP A 66 41.25 26.34 -58.40
N LEU A 67 40.45 25.98 -57.39
CA LEU A 67 40.83 26.10 -55.99
C LEU A 67 42.01 25.18 -55.63
N ALA A 68 42.07 23.98 -56.20
CA ALA A 68 43.18 23.07 -56.01
C ALA A 68 44.46 23.56 -56.69
N ASP A 69 44.36 24.00 -57.95
CA ASP A 69 45.48 24.51 -58.75
C ASP A 69 46.09 25.78 -58.14
N ASN A 70 45.28 26.63 -57.51
CA ASN A 70 45.74 27.83 -56.81
C ASN A 70 46.18 27.56 -55.36
N GLY A 71 46.14 26.30 -54.91
CA GLY A 71 46.61 25.87 -53.60
C GLY A 71 45.68 26.23 -52.44
N PHE A 72 44.42 26.59 -52.71
CA PHE A 72 43.38 26.77 -51.69
C PHE A 72 42.74 25.44 -51.28
N HIS A 73 43.00 24.35 -51.99
CA HIS A 73 42.60 23.00 -51.60
C HIS A 73 43.72 22.01 -51.93
N SER A 74 44.13 21.16 -50.98
CA SER A 74 45.16 20.15 -51.22
C SER A 74 45.00 18.98 -50.26
N ALA A 75 44.80 17.79 -50.80
CA ALA A 75 44.79 16.55 -50.01
C ALA A 75 46.20 16.16 -49.53
N LYS A 76 47.25 16.57 -50.27
CA LYS A 76 48.65 16.26 -49.94
C LYS A 76 49.25 17.21 -48.90
N SER A 77 48.76 18.45 -48.83
CA SER A 77 49.26 19.49 -47.92
C SER A 77 48.09 20.34 -47.37
N PRO A 78 47.22 19.77 -46.52
CA PRO A 78 46.01 20.44 -46.05
C PRO A 78 46.30 21.65 -45.17
N GLU A 79 47.40 21.64 -44.41
CA GLU A 79 47.84 22.76 -43.57
C GLU A 79 48.26 23.97 -44.40
N TYR A 80 49.10 23.78 -45.42
CA TYR A 80 49.48 24.85 -46.35
C TYR A 80 48.26 25.45 -47.08
N ALA A 81 47.30 24.62 -47.48
CA ALA A 81 46.06 25.09 -48.09
C ALA A 81 45.20 25.91 -47.11
N ARG A 82 45.18 25.52 -45.82
CA ARG A 82 44.52 26.28 -44.77
C ARG A 82 45.19 27.62 -44.52
N GLU A 83 46.51 27.67 -44.42
CA GLU A 83 47.27 28.92 -44.26
C GLU A 83 47.00 29.90 -45.41
N LYS A 84 46.95 29.41 -46.65
CA LYS A 84 46.55 30.23 -47.81
C LYS A 84 45.14 30.79 -47.69
N ARG A 85 44.17 30.01 -47.18
CA ARG A 85 42.79 30.49 -46.96
C ARG A 85 42.71 31.49 -45.81
N GLU A 86 43.47 31.29 -44.74
CA GLU A 86 43.60 32.25 -43.63
C GLU A 86 44.21 33.57 -44.10
N ALA A 87 45.24 33.53 -44.96
CA ALA A 87 45.89 34.72 -45.51
C ALA A 87 44.90 35.65 -46.24
N VAL A 88 43.97 35.09 -47.04
CA VAL A 88 42.92 35.86 -47.72
C VAL A 88 42.01 36.60 -46.74
N VAL A 89 41.73 36.01 -45.58
CA VAL A 89 40.88 36.64 -44.56
C VAL A 89 41.67 37.70 -43.79
N LEU A 90 42.93 37.41 -43.47
CA LEU A 90 43.83 38.31 -42.73
C LEU A 90 44.22 39.58 -43.51
N GLU A 91 43.96 39.65 -44.82
CA GLU A 91 44.04 40.90 -45.60
C GLU A 91 43.05 41.97 -45.08
N PHE A 92 41.95 41.56 -44.44
CA PHE A 92 40.84 42.45 -44.07
C PHE A 92 40.56 42.54 -42.57
N ILE A 93 41.01 41.56 -41.78
CA ILE A 93 40.78 41.50 -40.33
C ILE A 93 42.06 41.16 -39.58
N SER A 94 42.07 41.38 -38.26
CA SER A 94 43.23 41.04 -37.44
C SER A 94 43.27 39.54 -37.11
N ARG A 95 44.47 39.01 -36.84
CA ARG A 95 44.64 37.62 -36.40
C ARG A 95 43.85 37.28 -35.12
N PRO A 96 43.77 38.15 -34.10
CA PRO A 96 42.87 37.94 -32.96
C PRO A 96 41.39 37.79 -33.36
N ASP A 97 40.90 38.57 -34.32
CA ASP A 97 39.51 38.48 -34.78
C ASP A 97 39.25 37.16 -35.50
N LEU A 98 40.21 36.71 -36.33
CA LEU A 98 40.14 35.40 -36.98
C LEU A 98 40.11 34.25 -35.95
N VAL A 99 40.98 34.30 -34.94
CA VAL A 99 40.98 33.31 -33.85
C VAL A 99 39.65 33.33 -33.10
N ALA A 100 39.10 34.50 -32.81
CA ALA A 100 37.81 34.64 -32.15
C ALA A 100 36.66 34.04 -32.99
N VAL A 101 36.70 34.15 -34.33
CA VAL A 101 35.72 33.48 -35.21
C VAL A 101 35.87 31.96 -35.14
N LEU A 102 37.10 31.44 -35.24
CA LEU A 102 37.36 30.00 -35.27
C LEU A 102 37.14 29.31 -33.92
N ALA A 103 37.24 30.05 -32.81
CA ALA A 103 37.12 29.53 -31.44
C ALA A 103 35.74 29.77 -30.79
N ASN A 104 34.81 30.47 -31.46
CA ASN A 104 33.48 30.76 -30.91
C ASN A 104 32.55 29.54 -31.02
N ALA A 105 32.73 28.58 -30.09
CA ALA A 105 32.03 27.31 -30.06
C ALA A 105 30.51 27.47 -30.02
N ASP A 106 29.97 28.42 -29.24
CA ASP A 106 28.54 28.63 -29.11
C ASP A 106 27.90 29.07 -30.44
N ARG A 107 28.54 30.02 -31.13
CA ARG A 107 28.05 30.51 -32.42
C ARG A 107 28.25 29.50 -33.54
N ILE A 108 29.34 28.73 -33.49
CA ILE A 108 29.58 27.60 -34.41
C ILE A 108 28.51 26.53 -34.20
N ASN A 109 28.21 26.16 -32.96
CA ASN A 109 27.17 25.19 -32.64
C ASN A 109 25.81 25.71 -33.09
N SER A 110 25.46 26.97 -32.83
CA SER A 110 24.20 27.56 -33.28
C SER A 110 24.04 27.62 -34.80
N LEU A 111 25.11 27.91 -35.56
CA LEU A 111 25.03 28.09 -37.01
C LEU A 111 25.25 26.80 -37.83
N PHE A 112 25.94 25.80 -37.27
CA PHE A 112 26.36 24.59 -37.99
C PHE A 112 25.91 23.29 -37.33
N ASN A 113 25.67 23.28 -36.02
CA ASN A 113 25.01 22.17 -35.33
C ASN A 113 23.54 22.52 -35.13
N VAL A 114 22.83 22.56 -36.24
CA VAL A 114 21.40 22.32 -36.22
C VAL A 114 21.26 20.85 -35.80
N VAL A 115 21.01 20.60 -34.51
CA VAL A 115 20.14 19.46 -34.15
C VAL A 115 18.95 19.63 -35.08
N PRO A 116 18.61 18.65 -35.92
CA PRO A 116 17.48 18.82 -36.82
C PRO A 116 16.31 19.26 -35.95
N ALA A 117 15.89 20.50 -36.12
CA ALA A 117 14.51 20.83 -35.83
C ALA A 117 13.74 19.87 -36.71
N ASP A 118 12.91 19.04 -36.09
CA ASP A 118 12.01 18.13 -36.78
C ASP A 118 11.49 18.81 -38.06
N GLU A 119 12.01 18.40 -39.22
CA GLU A 119 11.06 18.15 -40.31
C GLU A 119 10.03 17.25 -39.66
N PRO A 120 8.72 17.59 -39.67
CA PRO A 120 7.73 16.70 -39.10
C PRO A 120 8.00 15.35 -39.73
N ALA A 121 8.51 14.40 -38.93
CA ALA A 121 8.82 13.08 -39.40
C ALA A 121 7.58 12.68 -40.18
N VAL A 122 7.73 12.29 -41.45
CA VAL A 122 6.60 11.77 -42.21
C VAL A 122 6.09 10.61 -41.38
N ILE A 123 5.03 10.85 -40.59
CA ILE A 123 4.51 9.88 -39.63
C ILE A 123 4.11 8.71 -40.53
N PRO A 124 4.80 7.56 -40.47
CA PRO A 124 4.51 6.47 -41.38
C PRO A 124 3.03 6.14 -41.23
N ALA A 125 2.34 5.84 -42.32
CA ALA A 125 0.96 5.37 -42.19
C ALA A 125 0.93 4.17 -41.24
N LEU A 126 -0.14 4.01 -40.45
CA LEU A 126 -0.22 2.99 -39.39
C LEU A 126 0.15 1.56 -39.82
N ASN A 127 -0.03 1.22 -41.10
CA ASN A 127 0.37 -0.05 -41.71
C ASN A 127 1.88 -0.16 -42.02
N GLN A 128 2.59 0.95 -42.15
CA GLN A 128 4.03 1.03 -42.40
C GLN A 128 4.83 1.14 -41.10
N MET A 129 4.18 1.50 -39.98
CA MET A 129 4.81 1.59 -38.68
C MET A 129 5.28 0.22 -38.17
N GLY A 130 6.45 0.19 -37.52
CA GLY A 130 6.91 -0.95 -36.73
C GLY A 130 6.04 -1.19 -35.48
N PRO A 131 6.17 -2.35 -34.82
CA PRO A 131 5.42 -2.62 -33.58
C PRO A 131 5.65 -1.60 -32.46
N SER A 132 6.88 -1.09 -32.29
CA SER A 132 7.21 -0.06 -31.29
C SER A 132 6.51 1.26 -31.57
N GLN A 133 6.58 1.74 -32.82
CA GLN A 133 5.91 2.97 -33.27
C GLN A 133 4.39 2.88 -33.11
N ARG A 134 3.81 1.71 -33.40
CA ARG A 134 2.38 1.46 -33.14
C ARG A 134 2.07 1.48 -31.64
N GLY A 135 2.98 0.94 -30.83
CA GLY A 135 2.91 1.04 -29.38
C GLY A 135 2.94 2.48 -28.88
N GLU A 136 3.78 3.35 -29.45
CA GLU A 136 3.84 4.78 -29.14
C GLU A 136 2.53 5.50 -29.50
N VAL A 137 1.93 5.18 -30.65
CA VAL A 137 0.61 5.71 -31.03
C VAL A 137 -0.49 5.25 -30.06
N LEU A 138 -0.43 3.99 -29.62
CA LEU A 138 -1.36 3.49 -28.60
C LEU A 138 -1.15 4.19 -27.27
N LEU A 139 0.09 4.40 -26.83
CA LEU A 139 0.42 5.12 -25.61
C LEU A 139 -0.09 6.56 -25.66
N ALA A 140 0.06 7.23 -26.79
CA ALA A 140 -0.45 8.58 -27.01
C ALA A 140 -1.98 8.68 -26.96
N ARG A 141 -2.72 7.61 -27.27
CA ARG A 141 -4.19 7.55 -27.09
C ARG A 141 -4.61 7.64 -25.62
N TYR A 142 -3.70 7.31 -24.71
CA TYR A 142 -3.88 7.39 -23.26
C TYR A 142 -3.05 8.55 -22.65
N ASP A 143 -2.71 9.58 -23.44
CA ASP A 143 -1.95 10.75 -22.99
C ASP A 143 -0.58 10.45 -22.34
N GLY A 144 -0.01 9.26 -22.56
CA GLY A 144 1.21 8.81 -21.90
C GLY A 144 1.00 8.20 -20.51
N ASP A 145 -0.25 8.12 -20.03
CA ASP A 145 -0.62 7.74 -18.68
C ASP A 145 -0.76 6.21 -18.48
N LEU A 146 0.13 5.44 -19.12
CA LEU A 146 0.20 3.98 -18.96
C LEU A 146 1.45 3.57 -18.18
N ALA A 147 1.30 2.60 -17.29
CA ALA A 147 2.40 1.97 -16.56
C ALA A 147 2.20 0.46 -16.43
N VAL A 148 3.28 -0.28 -16.20
CA VAL A 148 3.25 -1.74 -16.04
C VAL A 148 3.49 -2.13 -14.59
N HIS A 149 2.63 -3.00 -14.06
CA HIS A 149 2.84 -3.56 -12.74
C HIS A 149 3.98 -4.59 -12.76
N GLY A 150 5.06 -4.33 -12.00
CA GLY A 150 6.32 -5.07 -12.10
C GLY A 150 6.23 -6.59 -11.91
N ASP A 151 5.32 -7.08 -11.06
CA ASP A 151 5.18 -8.54 -10.82
C ASP A 151 4.25 -9.25 -11.80
N SER A 152 3.27 -8.56 -12.39
CA SER A 152 2.15 -9.18 -13.10
C SER A 152 2.13 -8.89 -14.59
N ASP A 153 2.97 -7.95 -15.05
CA ASP A 153 3.00 -7.44 -16.43
C ASP A 153 1.65 -6.85 -16.90
N ALA A 154 0.79 -6.51 -15.94
CA ALA A 154 -0.50 -5.88 -16.19
C ALA A 154 -0.33 -4.38 -16.40
N VAL A 155 -0.85 -3.88 -17.52
CA VAL A 155 -0.87 -2.44 -17.82
C VAL A 155 -1.97 -1.77 -17.01
N HIS A 156 -1.67 -0.60 -16.47
CA HIS A 156 -2.63 0.26 -15.79
C HIS A 156 -2.66 1.63 -16.47
N HIS A 157 -3.84 2.24 -16.52
CA HIS A 157 -4.05 3.60 -17.01
C HIS A 157 -4.38 4.52 -15.84
N TYR A 158 -3.70 5.66 -15.76
CA TYR A 158 -4.01 6.68 -14.77
C TYR A 158 -5.17 7.55 -15.26
N ASN A 159 -6.30 7.54 -14.53
CA ASN A 159 -7.50 8.27 -14.94
C ASN A 159 -7.62 9.68 -14.35
N GLY A 160 -6.52 10.23 -13.84
CA GLY A 160 -6.48 11.49 -13.09
C GLY A 160 -6.64 11.35 -11.57
N ILE A 161 -7.08 10.17 -11.09
CA ILE A 161 -7.29 9.88 -9.65
C ILE A 161 -6.50 8.63 -9.25
N ILE A 162 -6.68 7.54 -10.01
CA ILE A 162 -6.13 6.20 -9.73
C ILE A 162 -5.60 5.53 -10.99
N TRP A 163 -4.74 4.54 -10.78
CA TRP A 163 -4.25 3.60 -11.78
C TRP A 163 -5.20 2.40 -11.91
N GLN A 164 -5.96 2.35 -13.00
CA GLN A 164 -6.92 1.27 -13.27
C GLN A 164 -6.32 0.22 -14.21
N PRO A 165 -6.47 -1.08 -13.94
CA PRO A 165 -5.94 -2.13 -14.80
C PRO A 165 -6.65 -2.14 -16.16
N VAL A 166 -5.85 -2.20 -17.23
CA VAL A 166 -6.33 -2.32 -18.62
C VAL A 166 -5.85 -3.65 -19.18
N SER A 167 -6.79 -4.52 -19.56
CA SER A 167 -6.44 -5.81 -20.15
C SER A 167 -5.79 -5.65 -21.53
N ASP A 168 -4.88 -6.56 -21.89
CA ASP A 168 -4.26 -6.63 -23.22
C ASP A 168 -5.29 -6.68 -24.36
N LYS A 169 -6.46 -7.28 -24.10
CA LYS A 169 -7.58 -7.34 -25.05
C LYS A 169 -8.23 -5.96 -25.23
N ALA A 170 -8.36 -5.17 -24.17
CA ALA A 170 -8.86 -3.80 -24.25
C ALA A 170 -7.86 -2.89 -24.99
N LEU A 171 -6.57 -2.98 -24.66
CA LEU A 171 -5.50 -2.29 -25.39
C LEU A 171 -5.49 -2.65 -26.89
N SER A 172 -5.65 -3.94 -27.21
CA SER A 172 -5.74 -4.40 -28.61
C SER A 172 -6.97 -3.86 -29.34
N ARG A 173 -8.10 -3.69 -28.62
CA ARG A 173 -9.33 -3.10 -29.19
C ARG A 173 -9.16 -1.61 -29.45
N GLU A 174 -8.52 -0.88 -28.54
CA GLU A 174 -8.19 0.53 -28.77
C GLU A 174 -7.23 0.71 -29.94
N MET A 175 -6.21 -0.15 -30.05
CA MET A 175 -5.34 -0.13 -31.22
C MET A 175 -6.13 -0.39 -32.51
N ALA A 176 -7.07 -1.33 -32.50
CA ALA A 176 -7.92 -1.58 -33.67
C ALA A 176 -8.82 -0.38 -33.99
N ALA A 177 -9.32 0.35 -32.99
CA ALA A 177 -10.06 1.59 -33.17
C ALA A 177 -9.21 2.66 -33.86
N ILE A 178 -7.96 2.85 -33.44
CA ILE A 178 -7.00 3.78 -34.08
C ILE A 178 -6.81 3.44 -35.57
N PHE A 179 -6.67 2.16 -35.90
CA PHE A 179 -6.57 1.70 -37.29
C PHE A 179 -7.86 1.98 -38.08
N MET A 180 -9.03 1.73 -37.50
CA MET A 180 -10.34 1.96 -38.13
C MET A 180 -10.58 3.45 -38.41
N GLU A 181 -10.28 4.32 -37.44
CA GLU A 181 -10.37 5.77 -37.57
C GLU A 181 -9.45 6.29 -38.69
N SER A 182 -8.26 5.70 -38.80
CA SER A 182 -7.29 6.00 -39.86
C SER A 182 -7.62 5.33 -41.20
N ARG A 183 -8.71 4.55 -41.28
CA ARG A 183 -9.13 3.77 -42.46
C ARG A 183 -8.06 2.82 -42.99
N VAL A 184 -7.24 2.27 -42.09
CA VAL A 184 -6.17 1.31 -42.41
C VAL A 184 -6.59 -0.09 -41.97
N PRO A 185 -6.42 -1.14 -42.80
CA PRO A 185 -6.69 -2.51 -42.38
C PRO A 185 -5.73 -2.94 -41.27
N TYR A 186 -6.23 -3.75 -40.34
CA TYR A 186 -5.45 -4.30 -39.23
C TYR A 186 -5.56 -5.82 -39.19
N SER A 187 -4.66 -6.44 -38.41
CA SER A 187 -4.67 -7.88 -38.14
C SER A 187 -4.44 -8.15 -36.66
N MET A 188 -4.88 -9.31 -36.20
CA MET A 188 -4.70 -9.73 -34.80
C MET A 188 -3.21 -9.70 -34.35
N PRO A 189 -2.24 -10.23 -35.13
CA PRO A 189 -0.82 -10.13 -34.77
C PRO A 189 -0.31 -8.69 -34.69
N ALA A 190 -0.81 -7.81 -35.57
CA ALA A 190 -0.42 -6.40 -35.55
C ALA A 190 -0.85 -5.68 -34.26
N MET A 191 -2.04 -6.00 -33.72
CA MET A 191 -2.52 -5.42 -32.45
C MET A 191 -1.74 -5.98 -31.28
N LYS A 192 -1.58 -7.31 -31.24
CA LYS A 192 -0.85 -7.99 -30.17
C LYS A 192 0.59 -7.49 -30.07
N ASN A 193 1.33 -7.47 -31.19
CA ASN A 193 2.72 -7.05 -31.19
C ASN A 193 2.89 -5.56 -30.82
N ALA A 194 1.91 -4.70 -31.16
CA ALA A 194 1.93 -3.31 -30.72
C ALA A 194 1.81 -3.20 -29.20
N VAL A 195 0.86 -3.92 -28.59
CA VAL A 195 0.70 -3.97 -27.13
C VAL A 195 1.94 -4.55 -26.45
N ASP A 196 2.41 -5.71 -26.91
CA ASP A 196 3.57 -6.40 -26.32
C ASP A 196 4.84 -5.53 -26.40
N THR A 197 5.05 -4.81 -27.50
CA THR A 197 6.21 -3.92 -27.65
C THR A 197 6.06 -2.64 -26.82
N MET A 198 4.84 -2.08 -26.74
CA MET A 198 4.55 -0.91 -25.89
C MET A 198 4.90 -1.19 -24.43
N LYS A 199 4.50 -2.35 -23.89
CA LYS A 199 4.78 -2.75 -22.50
C LYS A 199 6.26 -2.67 -22.14
N LEU A 200 7.16 -3.02 -23.07
CA LEU A 200 8.60 -2.96 -22.86
C LEU A 200 9.14 -1.53 -22.61
N SER A 201 8.41 -0.51 -23.08
CA SER A 201 8.76 0.90 -22.94
C SER A 201 8.05 1.62 -21.80
N LEU A 202 7.03 1.00 -21.20
CA LEU A 202 6.25 1.63 -20.14
C LEU A 202 7.04 1.71 -18.82
N PRO A 203 6.84 2.76 -18.01
CA PRO A 203 7.41 2.82 -16.68
C PRO A 203 6.84 1.71 -15.80
N ILE A 204 7.68 1.19 -14.91
CA ILE A 204 7.24 0.23 -13.88
C ILE A 204 6.53 1.02 -12.78
N MET A 205 5.35 0.56 -12.39
CA MET A 205 4.60 1.17 -11.30
C MET A 205 5.40 1.15 -9.99
N GLY A 206 5.37 2.28 -9.28
CA GLY A 206 5.81 2.35 -7.90
C GLY A 206 4.79 1.75 -6.93
N THR A 207 5.08 1.83 -5.64
CA THR A 207 4.20 1.37 -4.57
C THR A 207 3.44 2.53 -3.95
N THR A 208 2.12 2.40 -3.81
CA THR A 208 1.30 3.37 -3.09
C THR A 208 1.81 3.54 -1.65
N ALA A 209 2.11 4.78 -1.26
CA ALA A 209 2.49 5.09 0.11
C ALA A 209 1.26 4.95 1.02
N ARG A 210 1.38 4.22 2.12
CA ARG A 210 0.23 3.80 2.94
C ARG A 210 -0.39 4.90 3.78
N ASN A 211 0.38 5.95 4.03
CA ASN A 211 -0.13 7.14 4.68
C ASN A 211 -1.10 7.91 3.77
N LEU A 212 -1.16 7.60 2.48
CA LEU A 212 -2.06 8.25 1.53
C LEU A 212 -3.43 7.57 1.51
N ILE A 213 -4.47 8.37 1.70
CA ILE A 213 -5.87 7.97 1.53
C ILE A 213 -6.41 8.75 0.33
N GLY A 214 -6.78 8.04 -0.74
CA GLY A 214 -7.38 8.64 -1.93
C GLY A 214 -8.88 8.92 -1.74
N PHE A 215 -9.32 10.08 -2.18
CA PHE A 215 -10.70 10.56 -2.26
C PHE A 215 -11.02 10.94 -3.71
N SER A 216 -12.28 11.22 -4.03
CA SER A 216 -12.66 11.60 -5.40
C SER A 216 -12.11 12.97 -5.84
N ASN A 217 -11.77 13.82 -4.87
CA ASN A 217 -11.28 15.19 -5.08
C ASN A 217 -9.83 15.40 -4.62
N GLY A 218 -9.08 14.35 -4.26
CA GLY A 218 -7.69 14.48 -3.84
C GLY A 218 -7.19 13.36 -2.95
N VAL A 219 -6.08 13.61 -2.27
CA VAL A 219 -5.36 12.63 -1.45
C VAL A 219 -5.06 13.25 -0.09
N PHE A 220 -5.43 12.55 0.98
CA PHE A 220 -5.05 12.92 2.34
C PHE A 220 -3.80 12.17 2.78
N ASP A 221 -2.76 12.90 3.19
CA ASP A 221 -1.57 12.33 3.81
C ASP A 221 -1.74 12.27 5.33
N THR A 222 -1.95 11.07 5.88
CA THR A 222 -2.11 10.82 7.33
C THR A 222 -0.85 11.03 8.17
N ARG A 223 0.32 11.16 7.54
CA ARG A 223 1.57 11.49 8.21
C ARG A 223 1.76 12.99 8.34
N GLU A 224 1.44 13.73 7.28
CA GLU A 224 1.57 15.20 7.26
C GLU A 224 0.31 15.91 7.77
N GLY A 225 -0.84 15.24 7.76
CA GLY A 225 -2.14 15.82 8.10
C GLY A 225 -2.66 16.77 7.03
N VAL A 226 -2.24 16.60 5.78
CA VAL A 226 -2.52 17.54 4.67
C VAL A 226 -3.33 16.86 3.58
N PHE A 227 -4.36 17.55 3.10
CA PHE A 227 -5.10 17.19 1.89
C PHE A 227 -4.54 17.94 0.69
N ARG A 228 -4.32 17.24 -0.43
CA ARG A 228 -3.77 17.82 -1.67
C ARG A 228 -4.39 17.18 -2.91
N GLU A 229 -4.16 17.79 -4.07
CA GLU A 229 -4.54 17.22 -5.36
C GLU A 229 -3.82 15.88 -5.63
N HIS A 230 -4.42 15.09 -6.53
CA HIS A 230 -3.87 13.82 -6.99
C HIS A 230 -2.54 14.00 -7.71
N ARG A 231 -1.67 13.02 -7.53
CA ARG A 231 -0.40 12.91 -8.25
C ARG A 231 -0.27 11.51 -8.80
N GLN A 232 0.14 11.42 -10.07
CA GLN A 232 0.34 10.15 -10.75
C GLN A 232 1.39 9.28 -10.02
N GLU A 233 2.38 9.93 -9.41
CA GLU A 233 3.49 9.31 -8.67
C GLU A 233 3.06 8.74 -7.31
N ASP A 234 1.82 8.97 -6.86
CA ASP A 234 1.29 8.33 -5.65
C ASP A 234 0.94 6.86 -5.88
N TRP A 235 0.83 6.45 -7.15
CA TRP A 235 0.49 5.08 -7.54
C TRP A 235 -0.79 4.57 -6.88
N LEU A 236 -1.78 5.45 -6.62
CA LEU A 236 -3.05 5.06 -6.01
C LEU A 236 -3.78 4.09 -6.95
N LEU A 237 -4.10 2.90 -6.45
CA LEU A 237 -4.91 1.93 -7.20
C LEU A 237 -6.41 2.16 -6.94
N ILE A 238 -6.74 2.72 -5.79
CA ILE A 238 -8.12 2.88 -5.29
C ILE A 238 -8.24 4.22 -4.56
N ALA A 239 -9.37 4.87 -4.74
CA ALA A 239 -9.80 6.08 -4.04
C ALA A 239 -11.26 5.91 -3.61
N SER A 240 -11.64 6.54 -2.50
CA SER A 240 -13.04 6.62 -2.07
C SER A 240 -13.81 7.54 -3.02
N ASP A 241 -15.06 7.21 -3.34
CA ASP A 241 -15.95 8.09 -4.12
C ASP A 241 -16.37 9.35 -3.33
N VAL A 242 -16.09 9.36 -2.03
CA VAL A 242 -16.42 10.46 -1.13
C VAL A 242 -15.49 11.65 -1.35
N GLU A 243 -16.07 12.86 -1.39
CA GLU A 243 -15.31 14.10 -1.41
C GLU A 243 -14.82 14.46 -0.01
N PHE A 244 -13.52 14.74 0.11
CA PHE A 244 -12.93 15.28 1.33
C PHE A 244 -13.03 16.81 1.32
N ILE A 245 -14.01 17.34 2.05
CA ILE A 245 -14.23 18.79 2.22
C ILE A 245 -13.67 19.27 3.55
N GLN A 246 -13.42 20.58 3.68
CA GLN A 246 -13.00 21.19 4.95
C GLN A 246 -14.11 21.09 6.01
N ALA A 247 -13.71 21.02 7.28
CA ALA A 247 -14.65 20.97 8.40
C ALA A 247 -15.40 22.30 8.54
N GLU A 248 -16.69 22.22 8.86
CA GLU A 248 -17.49 23.39 9.24
C GLU A 248 -17.11 23.88 10.65
N GLU A 249 -17.35 25.17 10.94
CA GLU A 249 -17.07 25.73 12.25
C GLU A 249 -17.96 25.08 13.32
N GLY A 250 -17.35 24.49 14.36
CA GLY A 250 -18.09 23.74 15.39
C GLY A 250 -18.54 22.34 14.96
N GLU A 251 -17.99 21.80 13.88
CA GLU A 251 -18.27 20.44 13.42
C GLU A 251 -18.06 19.40 14.54
N SER A 252 -19.07 18.56 14.75
CA SER A 252 -19.03 17.46 15.71
C SER A 252 -19.84 16.28 15.21
N LEU A 253 -19.49 15.06 15.64
CA LEU A 253 -20.25 13.86 15.27
C LEU A 253 -21.73 13.98 15.69
N ALA A 254 -22.02 14.56 16.86
CA ALA A 254 -23.39 14.66 17.36
C ALA A 254 -24.29 15.53 16.48
N THR A 255 -23.74 16.58 15.87
CA THR A 255 -24.50 17.57 15.09
C THR A 255 -24.40 17.34 13.58
N HIS A 256 -23.27 16.85 13.08
CA HIS A 256 -22.98 16.72 11.64
C HIS A 256 -22.86 15.26 11.18
N SER A 257 -22.92 14.29 12.10
CA SER A 257 -23.07 12.86 11.80
C SER A 257 -24.07 12.16 12.73
N PRO A 258 -25.32 12.66 12.82
CA PRO A 258 -26.30 12.19 13.81
C PRO A 258 -26.63 10.70 13.67
N ALA A 259 -26.64 10.12 12.47
CA ALA A 259 -26.91 8.70 12.27
C ALA A 259 -25.77 7.84 12.81
N PHE A 260 -24.52 8.16 12.47
CA PHE A 260 -23.33 7.52 13.01
C PHE A 260 -23.23 7.69 14.52
N TRP A 261 -23.46 8.90 15.02
CA TRP A 261 -23.43 9.21 16.45
C TRP A 261 -24.48 8.40 17.23
N LYS A 262 -25.71 8.27 16.70
CA LYS A 262 -26.76 7.44 17.28
C LYS A 262 -26.34 5.97 17.33
N TRP A 263 -25.83 5.44 16.22
CA TRP A 263 -25.35 4.07 16.14
C TRP A 263 -24.19 3.81 17.12
N LEU A 264 -23.18 4.69 17.17
CA LEU A 264 -22.01 4.55 18.04
C LEU A 264 -22.42 4.52 19.51
N ASN A 265 -23.28 5.44 19.94
CA ASN A 265 -23.79 5.46 21.31
C ASN A 265 -24.62 4.22 21.64
N TRP A 266 -25.47 3.77 20.71
CA TRP A 266 -26.26 2.56 20.93
C TRP A 266 -25.38 1.32 21.07
N SER A 267 -24.50 1.06 20.09
CA SER A 267 -23.61 -0.11 20.07
C SER A 267 -22.63 -0.16 21.24
N THR A 268 -22.32 1.00 21.84
CA THR A 268 -21.45 1.12 23.01
C THR A 268 -22.21 1.25 24.33
N ALA A 269 -23.55 1.22 24.31
CA ALA A 269 -24.42 1.46 25.46
C ALA A 269 -24.10 2.79 26.20
N GLY A 270 -23.75 3.83 25.44
CA GLY A 270 -23.35 5.15 25.95
C GLY A 270 -22.00 5.19 26.67
N ASN A 271 -21.22 4.10 26.63
CA ASN A 271 -19.91 4.06 27.27
C ASN A 271 -18.86 4.80 26.44
N ALA A 272 -18.51 6.01 26.87
CA ALA A 272 -17.56 6.88 26.19
C ALA A 272 -16.18 6.21 25.94
N ARG A 273 -15.65 5.42 26.88
CA ARG A 273 -14.37 4.72 26.69
C ARG A 273 -14.46 3.65 25.62
N LYS A 274 -15.58 2.92 25.56
CA LYS A 274 -15.82 1.92 24.51
C LYS A 274 -16.02 2.59 23.16
N ALA A 275 -16.73 3.72 23.12
CA ALA A 275 -16.90 4.52 21.90
C ALA A 275 -15.55 4.99 21.35
N ASP A 276 -14.66 5.54 22.19
CA ASP A 276 -13.30 5.93 21.79
C ASP A 276 -12.49 4.75 21.22
N ARG A 277 -12.65 3.55 21.79
CA ARG A 277 -11.97 2.34 21.29
C ARG A 277 -12.56 1.84 19.97
N VAL A 278 -13.87 1.97 19.77
CA VAL A 278 -14.51 1.69 18.47
C VAL A 278 -14.01 2.68 17.42
N LEU A 279 -13.92 3.98 17.74
CA LEU A 279 -13.32 4.98 16.86
C LEU A 279 -11.86 4.63 16.51
N ALA A 280 -11.06 4.18 17.49
CA ALA A 280 -9.69 3.73 17.23
C ALA A 280 -9.64 2.51 16.28
N ALA A 281 -10.63 1.62 16.34
CA ALA A 281 -10.73 0.47 15.44
C ALA A 281 -11.11 0.92 14.01
N LEU A 282 -12.03 1.87 13.87
CA LEU A 282 -12.36 2.49 12.59
C LEU A 282 -11.16 3.21 11.98
N TYR A 283 -10.39 3.94 12.80
CA TYR A 283 -9.14 4.57 12.38
C TYR A 283 -8.13 3.54 11.88
N MET A 284 -7.95 2.42 12.59
CA MET A 284 -7.05 1.34 12.17
C MET A 284 -7.39 0.82 10.77
N VAL A 285 -8.68 0.65 10.47
CA VAL A 285 -9.17 0.22 9.14
C VAL A 285 -8.91 1.30 8.09
N MET A 286 -9.33 2.55 8.36
CA MET A 286 -9.20 3.69 7.43
C MET A 286 -7.74 3.97 7.06
N ALA A 287 -6.84 3.98 8.05
CA ALA A 287 -5.41 4.23 7.85
C ALA A 287 -4.61 2.96 7.51
N ASN A 288 -5.28 1.83 7.23
CA ASN A 288 -4.72 0.51 6.95
C ASN A 288 -3.53 0.14 7.87
N ARG A 289 -3.69 0.30 9.19
CA ARG A 289 -2.66 0.02 10.20
C ARG A 289 -2.55 -1.47 10.52
N TYR A 290 -2.47 -2.31 9.48
CA TYR A 290 -2.26 -3.75 9.63
C TYR A 290 -0.90 -4.07 10.32
N ASP A 291 0.07 -3.14 10.23
CA ASP A 291 1.40 -3.21 10.86
C ASP A 291 1.36 -3.19 12.40
N TRP A 292 0.21 -2.88 12.99
CA TRP A 292 0.04 -2.94 14.44
C TRP A 292 0.03 -4.36 15.01
N GLN A 293 0.02 -5.38 14.15
CA GLN A 293 -0.12 -6.78 14.53
C GLN A 293 -1.41 -7.04 15.31
N LEU A 294 -2.49 -6.37 14.92
CA LEU A 294 -3.81 -6.54 15.50
C LEU A 294 -4.80 -7.01 14.41
N PHE A 295 -5.88 -7.66 14.84
CA PHE A 295 -7.09 -7.86 14.06
C PHE A 295 -8.30 -7.60 14.96
N LEU A 296 -9.41 -7.24 14.33
CA LEU A 296 -10.65 -6.87 15.01
C LEU A 296 -11.59 -8.06 15.02
N GLU A 297 -12.24 -8.32 16.14
CA GLU A 297 -13.33 -9.28 16.27
C GLU A 297 -14.54 -8.63 16.92
N ILE A 298 -15.67 -8.76 16.27
CA ILE A 298 -16.94 -8.16 16.68
C ILE A 298 -17.90 -9.29 17.00
N THR A 299 -18.34 -9.35 18.26
CA THR A 299 -19.28 -10.35 18.76
C THR A 299 -20.60 -9.71 19.18
N GLY A 300 -21.65 -10.51 19.35
CA GLY A 300 -22.93 -10.02 19.88
C GLY A 300 -24.13 -10.68 19.21
N ALA A 301 -25.33 -10.45 19.75
CA ALA A 301 -26.57 -11.03 19.24
C ALA A 301 -26.97 -10.46 17.86
N GLY A 302 -27.86 -11.15 17.16
CA GLY A 302 -28.46 -10.64 15.91
C GLY A 302 -29.15 -9.30 16.14
N GLY A 303 -28.98 -8.34 15.22
CA GLY A 303 -29.59 -7.01 15.33
C GLY A 303 -28.89 -6.03 16.28
N SER A 304 -27.66 -6.30 16.73
CA SER A 304 -26.93 -5.40 17.64
C SER A 304 -26.06 -4.32 16.97
N GLY A 305 -26.17 -4.16 15.65
CA GLY A 305 -25.41 -3.16 14.89
C GLY A 305 -24.02 -3.63 14.41
N LYS A 306 -23.69 -4.93 14.52
CA LYS A 306 -22.43 -5.50 14.02
C LYS A 306 -22.27 -5.36 12.50
N SER A 307 -23.36 -5.61 11.75
CA SER A 307 -23.35 -5.47 10.29
C SER A 307 -23.11 -4.02 9.87
N VAL A 308 -23.69 -3.06 10.60
CA VAL A 308 -23.46 -1.63 10.38
C VAL A 308 -21.99 -1.27 10.61
N LEU A 309 -21.34 -1.81 11.65
CA LEU A 309 -19.89 -1.63 11.83
C LEU A 309 -19.09 -2.16 10.63
N ALA A 310 -19.42 -3.35 10.13
CA ALA A 310 -18.74 -3.96 9.00
C ALA A 310 -18.91 -3.14 7.71
N GLU A 311 -20.09 -2.57 7.51
CA GLU A 311 -20.38 -1.64 6.42
C GLU A 311 -19.61 -0.33 6.57
N ILE A 312 -19.52 0.25 7.78
CA ILE A 312 -18.68 1.43 8.04
C ILE A 312 -17.21 1.14 7.72
N CYS A 313 -16.67 0.01 8.18
CA CYS A 313 -15.31 -0.42 7.85
C CYS A 313 -15.12 -0.57 6.33
N THR A 314 -16.11 -1.12 5.62
CA THR A 314 -16.08 -1.27 4.15
C THR A 314 -16.07 0.09 3.46
N MET A 315 -16.87 1.05 3.93
CA MET A 315 -16.90 2.42 3.40
C MET A 315 -15.57 3.14 3.64
N LEU A 316 -15.00 3.00 4.85
CA LEU A 316 -13.71 3.61 5.19
C LEU A 316 -12.52 3.01 4.44
N ALA A 317 -12.50 1.69 4.23
CA ALA A 317 -11.45 1.02 3.46
C ALA A 317 -11.64 1.24 1.94
N GLY A 318 -12.88 1.45 1.51
CA GLY A 318 -13.33 1.47 0.12
C GLY A 318 -13.96 0.13 -0.28
N LYS A 319 -15.12 0.18 -0.93
CA LYS A 319 -15.88 -1.01 -1.38
C LYS A 319 -15.03 -1.91 -2.31
N ALA A 320 -14.24 -1.32 -3.21
CA ALA A 320 -13.31 -2.04 -4.09
C ALA A 320 -12.06 -2.60 -3.39
N ASN A 321 -11.76 -2.09 -2.19
CA ASN A 321 -10.59 -2.41 -1.35
C ASN A 321 -10.91 -3.46 -0.27
N THR A 322 -12.16 -3.92 -0.23
CA THR A 322 -12.66 -4.85 0.77
C THR A 322 -13.02 -6.19 0.14
N VAL A 323 -12.65 -7.28 0.80
CA VAL A 323 -13.04 -8.63 0.38
C VAL A 323 -13.66 -9.41 1.54
N SER A 324 -14.72 -10.15 1.26
CA SER A 324 -15.25 -11.14 2.20
C SER A 324 -14.55 -12.47 1.96
N ALA A 325 -13.97 -13.05 3.00
CA ALA A 325 -13.15 -14.24 2.88
C ALA A 325 -13.41 -15.25 3.99
N SER A 326 -13.22 -16.53 3.66
CA SER A 326 -13.25 -17.62 4.63
C SER A 326 -11.90 -17.76 5.34
N MET A 327 -11.86 -18.55 6.41
CA MET A 327 -10.60 -18.90 7.06
C MET A 327 -9.61 -19.62 6.15
N LYS A 328 -10.12 -20.43 5.22
CA LYS A 328 -9.26 -21.15 4.27
C LYS A 328 -8.50 -20.19 3.37
N ALA A 329 -9.09 -19.05 3.02
CA ALA A 329 -8.38 -18.00 2.29
C ALA A 329 -7.20 -17.43 3.08
N LEU A 330 -7.25 -17.45 4.42
CA LEU A 330 -6.13 -17.01 5.24
C LEU A 330 -5.06 -18.10 5.40
N GLU A 331 -5.44 -19.37 5.45
CA GLU A 331 -4.54 -20.49 5.79
C GLU A 331 -3.96 -21.21 4.55
N GLU A 332 -4.73 -21.38 3.48
CA GLU A 332 -4.37 -22.18 2.31
C GLU A 332 -3.81 -21.30 1.17
N PRO A 333 -2.59 -21.56 0.66
CA PRO A 333 -1.96 -20.74 -0.39
C PRO A 333 -2.81 -20.55 -1.66
N ARG A 334 -3.64 -21.54 -2.00
CA ARG A 334 -4.49 -21.51 -3.19
C ARG A 334 -5.69 -20.57 -3.05
N GLU A 335 -6.39 -20.64 -1.91
CA GLU A 335 -7.49 -19.71 -1.62
C GLU A 335 -6.97 -18.31 -1.29
N ARG A 336 -5.75 -18.21 -0.74
CA ARG A 336 -5.09 -16.94 -0.42
C ARG A 336 -4.91 -16.02 -1.63
N ALA A 337 -4.90 -16.55 -2.85
CA ALA A 337 -4.90 -15.74 -4.06
C ALA A 337 -6.12 -14.80 -4.17
N LEU A 338 -7.24 -15.11 -3.50
CA LEU A 338 -8.48 -14.32 -3.54
C LEU A 338 -8.42 -13.04 -2.71
N ILE A 339 -7.50 -12.95 -1.75
CA ILE A 339 -7.41 -11.82 -0.81
C ILE A 339 -6.20 -10.91 -1.09
N VAL A 340 -5.39 -11.22 -2.10
CA VAL A 340 -4.25 -10.38 -2.50
C VAL A 340 -4.76 -9.08 -3.10
N GLY A 341 -4.20 -7.95 -2.66
CA GLY A 341 -4.51 -6.62 -3.18
C GLY A 341 -5.57 -5.84 -2.38
N TYR A 342 -6.26 -6.48 -1.44
CA TYR A 342 -7.26 -5.84 -0.59
C TYR A 342 -6.64 -5.25 0.69
N SER A 343 -7.19 -4.15 1.20
CA SER A 343 -6.77 -3.49 2.46
C SER A 343 -7.62 -3.91 3.66
N LEU A 344 -8.84 -4.40 3.42
CA LEU A 344 -9.74 -4.93 4.43
C LEU A 344 -10.22 -6.34 4.05
N ILE A 345 -10.06 -7.28 4.98
CA ILE A 345 -10.60 -8.63 4.86
C ILE A 345 -11.68 -8.81 5.92
N ILE A 346 -12.91 -9.03 5.49
CA ILE A 346 -14.04 -9.31 6.37
C ILE A 346 -14.27 -10.82 6.43
N MET A 347 -14.42 -11.35 7.64
CA MET A 347 -14.71 -12.75 7.89
C MET A 347 -16.05 -12.89 8.63
N PRO A 348 -17.15 -13.12 7.89
CA PRO A 348 -18.47 -13.28 8.50
C PRO A 348 -18.71 -14.70 9.04
N ASP A 349 -19.45 -14.78 10.16
CA ASP A 349 -20.07 -16.00 10.70
C ASP A 349 -19.14 -17.21 10.87
N MET A 350 -18.01 -16.97 11.52
CA MET A 350 -17.05 -18.02 11.91
C MET A 350 -17.57 -18.77 13.15
N SER A 351 -18.52 -19.69 12.93
CA SER A 351 -19.23 -20.40 14.00
C SER A 351 -18.31 -21.16 14.98
N ARG A 352 -17.22 -21.80 14.50
CA ARG A 352 -16.08 -22.32 15.29
C ARG A 352 -14.85 -22.49 14.39
N TYR A 353 -13.69 -21.97 14.81
CA TYR A 353 -12.41 -22.26 14.16
C TYR A 353 -11.58 -23.21 15.02
N ALA A 354 -10.99 -24.22 14.40
CA ALA A 354 -10.09 -25.16 15.06
C ALA A 354 -8.80 -25.26 14.25
N GLY A 355 -7.94 -24.26 14.41
CA GLY A 355 -6.58 -24.28 13.87
C GLY A 355 -5.66 -23.41 14.72
N ASP A 356 -4.37 -23.42 14.38
CA ASP A 356 -3.34 -22.68 15.11
C ASP A 356 -3.26 -21.20 14.68
N GLY A 357 -4.04 -20.79 13.68
CA GLY A 357 -4.09 -19.42 13.17
C GLY A 357 -2.77 -18.97 12.55
N ALA A 358 -1.97 -19.88 11.98
CA ALA A 358 -0.70 -19.56 11.35
C ALA A 358 -0.85 -18.50 10.24
N GLY A 359 -1.86 -18.64 9.38
CA GLY A 359 -2.18 -17.67 8.32
C GLY A 359 -2.52 -16.29 8.87
N ILE A 360 -3.42 -16.21 9.86
CA ILE A 360 -3.75 -14.94 10.54
C ILE A 360 -2.50 -14.32 11.15
N LYS A 361 -1.65 -15.10 11.84
CA LYS A 361 -0.39 -14.61 12.45
C LYS A 361 0.56 -14.04 11.41
N ALA A 362 0.72 -14.71 10.27
CA ALA A 362 1.59 -14.25 9.20
C ALA A 362 1.06 -12.96 8.56
N ILE A 363 -0.23 -12.88 8.25
CA ILE A 363 -0.84 -11.71 7.61
C ILE A 363 -0.80 -10.50 8.55
N THR A 364 -1.30 -10.65 9.78
CA THR A 364 -1.27 -9.56 10.79
C THR A 364 0.16 -9.22 11.21
N GLY A 365 1.10 -10.18 11.18
CA GLY A 365 2.52 -9.95 11.42
C GLY A 365 3.24 -9.22 10.28
N GLY A 366 2.64 -9.17 9.09
CA GLY A 366 3.25 -8.62 7.89
C GLY A 366 4.31 -9.53 7.26
N ASP A 367 4.28 -10.83 7.56
CA ASP A 367 5.18 -11.84 7.00
C ASP A 367 4.86 -12.13 5.53
N LYS A 368 5.85 -12.65 4.79
CA LYS A 368 5.58 -13.17 3.44
C LYS A 368 4.81 -14.48 3.56
N VAL A 369 3.76 -14.60 2.76
CA VAL A 369 2.88 -15.76 2.68
C VAL A 369 2.90 -16.31 1.25
N ALA A 370 2.88 -17.63 1.13
CA ALA A 370 2.81 -18.31 -0.16
C ALA A 370 1.43 -18.11 -0.80
N ILE A 371 1.41 -17.87 -2.11
CA ILE A 371 0.25 -17.73 -2.98
C ILE A 371 0.40 -18.70 -4.14
N ASP A 372 -0.65 -19.48 -4.42
CA ASP A 372 -0.70 -20.46 -5.52
C ASP A 372 -1.92 -20.20 -6.42
N PRO A 373 -1.87 -19.17 -7.30
CA PRO A 373 -3.00 -18.85 -8.16
C PRO A 373 -3.16 -19.91 -9.25
N LYS A 374 -4.43 -20.26 -9.55
CA LYS A 374 -4.76 -21.22 -10.59
C LYS A 374 -4.16 -20.81 -11.95
N HIS A 375 -3.45 -21.74 -12.59
CA HIS A 375 -2.83 -21.54 -13.91
C HIS A 375 -1.72 -20.47 -13.97
N LYS A 376 -1.15 -20.07 -12.83
CA LYS A 376 0.02 -19.18 -12.75
C LYS A 376 1.10 -19.82 -11.87
N ALA A 377 2.33 -19.32 -11.95
CA ALA A 377 3.41 -19.78 -11.08
C ALA A 377 3.14 -19.34 -9.62
N PRO A 378 3.37 -20.22 -8.62
CA PRO A 378 3.31 -19.83 -7.23
C PRO A 378 4.36 -18.76 -6.89
N TYR A 379 4.01 -17.86 -5.98
CA TYR A 379 4.91 -16.80 -5.52
C TYR A 379 4.69 -16.53 -4.02
N SER A 380 5.51 -15.68 -3.43
CA SER A 380 5.38 -15.28 -2.02
C SER A 380 5.35 -13.76 -1.90
N THR A 381 4.30 -13.24 -1.27
CA THR A 381 4.11 -11.80 -1.08
C THR A 381 3.59 -11.49 0.32
N ARG A 382 3.53 -10.21 0.70
CA ARG A 382 2.88 -9.75 1.93
C ARG A 382 1.43 -9.35 1.61
N ILE A 383 0.52 -9.57 2.55
CA ILE A 383 -0.88 -9.13 2.43
C ILE A 383 -1.11 -8.00 3.44
N PRO A 384 -1.02 -6.73 3.01
CA PRO A 384 -1.13 -5.56 3.88
C PRO A 384 -2.59 -5.22 4.17
N ALA A 385 -3.28 -6.10 4.89
CA ALA A 385 -4.72 -5.97 5.15
C ALA A 385 -5.07 -6.03 6.64
N VAL A 386 -6.00 -5.19 7.05
CA VAL A 386 -6.68 -5.33 8.35
C VAL A 386 -7.71 -6.44 8.25
N ILE A 387 -7.74 -7.32 9.25
CA ILE A 387 -8.72 -8.42 9.32
C ILE A 387 -9.82 -8.03 10.31
N LEU A 388 -11.07 -8.14 9.86
CA LEU A 388 -12.28 -7.91 10.64
C LEU A 388 -13.12 -9.19 10.69
N ALA A 389 -13.14 -9.86 11.83
CA ALA A 389 -14.03 -10.99 12.07
C ALA A 389 -15.36 -10.51 12.67
N VAL A 390 -16.48 -10.91 12.06
CA VAL A 390 -17.83 -10.53 12.52
C VAL A 390 -18.59 -11.80 12.82
N ASN A 391 -18.83 -12.05 14.11
CA ASN A 391 -19.39 -13.32 14.58
C ASN A 391 -20.54 -13.09 15.55
N ASN A 392 -21.42 -14.07 15.66
CA ASN A 392 -22.41 -14.09 16.74
C ASN A 392 -21.80 -14.62 18.04
N ASN A 393 -20.89 -15.59 17.95
CA ASN A 393 -20.20 -16.20 19.08
C ASN A 393 -18.69 -15.98 18.99
N ALA A 394 -18.00 -16.05 20.13
CA ALA A 394 -16.55 -15.91 20.20
C ALA A 394 -15.82 -16.93 19.32
N MET A 395 -14.79 -16.47 18.58
CA MET A 395 -13.84 -17.39 17.96
C MET A 395 -13.07 -18.16 19.04
N SER A 396 -12.95 -19.47 18.83
CA SER A 396 -12.02 -20.32 19.56
C SER A 396 -10.77 -20.55 18.70
N PHE A 397 -9.61 -20.59 19.34
CA PHE A 397 -8.33 -20.89 18.69
C PHE A 397 -7.67 -22.05 19.42
N SER A 398 -7.01 -22.91 18.67
CA SER A 398 -6.25 -24.02 19.28
C SER A 398 -4.89 -23.55 19.82
N ASP A 399 -4.38 -22.43 19.29
CA ASP A 399 -3.17 -21.76 19.76
C ASP A 399 -3.42 -21.03 21.09
N ARG A 400 -2.81 -21.55 22.16
CA ARG A 400 -2.86 -20.95 23.51
C ARG A 400 -1.49 -20.45 23.97
N SER A 401 -0.53 -20.30 23.06
CA SER A 401 0.78 -19.68 23.32
C SER A 401 0.70 -18.17 23.57
N GLY A 402 -0.49 -17.57 23.44
CA GLY A 402 -0.72 -16.12 23.47
C GLY A 402 -0.40 -15.43 22.15
N GLY A 403 0.06 -16.16 21.12
CA GLY A 403 0.37 -15.63 19.79
C GLY A 403 -0.82 -14.95 19.13
N ILE A 404 -1.98 -15.60 19.09
CA ILE A 404 -3.22 -15.02 18.56
C ILE A 404 -3.84 -14.02 19.54
N SER A 405 -3.87 -14.34 20.84
CA SER A 405 -4.58 -13.51 21.82
C SER A 405 -4.04 -12.07 21.90
N ARG A 406 -2.71 -11.89 21.82
CA ARG A 406 -2.09 -10.55 21.80
C ARG A 406 -2.32 -9.75 20.51
N ARG A 407 -2.96 -10.37 19.50
CA ARG A 407 -3.33 -9.72 18.23
C ARG A 407 -4.85 -9.48 18.14
N ARG A 408 -5.63 -10.17 18.95
CA ARG A 408 -7.09 -10.17 18.91
C ARG A 408 -7.65 -9.00 19.72
N VAL A 409 -8.38 -8.09 19.08
CA VAL A 409 -9.12 -7.01 19.75
C VAL A 409 -10.60 -7.30 19.63
N ILE A 410 -11.26 -7.56 20.76
CA ILE A 410 -12.67 -8.01 20.78
C ILE A 410 -13.57 -6.84 21.18
N PHE A 411 -14.65 -6.63 20.44
CA PHE A 411 -15.75 -5.74 20.82
C PHE A 411 -17.05 -6.55 20.89
N ASN A 412 -17.78 -6.47 22.00
CA ASN A 412 -19.05 -7.16 22.16
C ASN A 412 -20.24 -6.20 22.06
N PHE A 413 -21.03 -6.28 21.00
CA PHE A 413 -22.21 -5.45 20.82
C PHE A 413 -23.42 -6.19 21.38
N SER A 414 -23.71 -5.98 22.66
CA SER A 414 -24.78 -6.66 23.39
C SER A 414 -26.17 -6.03 23.22
N GLN A 415 -26.23 -4.77 22.77
CA GLN A 415 -27.48 -4.02 22.66
C GLN A 415 -28.23 -4.36 21.38
N VAL A 416 -29.27 -5.19 21.47
CA VAL A 416 -30.13 -5.54 20.33
C VAL A 416 -31.08 -4.38 20.02
N VAL A 417 -31.08 -3.91 18.78
CA VAL A 417 -32.04 -2.89 18.32
C VAL A 417 -33.40 -3.58 18.11
N PRO A 418 -34.48 -3.11 18.78
CA PRO A 418 -35.85 -3.56 18.54
C PRO A 418 -36.23 -3.44 17.06
N GLU A 419 -36.97 -4.41 16.50
CA GLU A 419 -37.28 -4.44 15.07
C GLU A 419 -37.99 -3.18 14.57
N ASN A 420 -38.88 -2.62 15.39
CA ASN A 420 -39.62 -1.39 15.10
C ASN A 420 -38.77 -0.10 15.15
N GLU A 421 -37.57 -0.16 15.73
CA GLU A 421 -36.63 0.96 15.83
C GLU A 421 -35.48 0.86 14.81
N ARG A 422 -35.40 -0.25 14.07
CA ARG A 422 -34.39 -0.45 13.02
C ARG A 422 -34.68 0.47 11.85
N ASP A 423 -33.69 1.31 11.55
CA ASP A 423 -33.71 2.15 10.37
C ASP A 423 -33.06 1.39 9.19
N PRO A 424 -33.83 0.98 8.17
CA PRO A 424 -33.29 0.22 7.03
C PRO A 424 -32.35 1.06 6.16
N MET A 425 -32.41 2.40 6.26
CA MET A 425 -31.55 3.33 5.50
C MET A 425 -30.37 3.84 6.35
N LEU A 426 -30.13 3.25 7.52
CA LEU A 426 -29.07 3.72 8.43
C LEU A 426 -27.70 3.77 7.75
N SER A 427 -27.38 2.74 6.97
CA SER A 427 -26.09 2.64 6.28
C SER A 427 -25.91 3.72 5.20
N GLU A 428 -26.96 4.02 4.44
CA GLU A 428 -26.95 5.11 3.45
C GLU A 428 -26.80 6.48 4.11
N LYS A 429 -27.46 6.69 5.26
CA LYS A 429 -27.30 7.92 6.06
C LYS A 429 -25.88 8.07 6.58
N ILE A 430 -25.27 6.98 7.07
CA ILE A 430 -23.88 6.99 7.54
C ILE A 430 -22.91 7.20 6.36
N GLU A 431 -23.20 6.66 5.18
CA GLU A 431 -22.40 6.90 3.96
C GLU A 431 -22.37 8.40 3.60
N ALA A 432 -23.50 9.10 3.71
CA ALA A 432 -23.57 10.54 3.52
C ALA A 432 -22.82 11.35 4.61
N GLU A 433 -22.68 10.80 5.82
CA GLU A 433 -21.95 11.41 6.94
C GLU A 433 -20.44 11.10 6.92
N LEU A 434 -19.97 10.25 5.99
CA LEU A 434 -18.60 9.75 5.95
C LEU A 434 -17.52 10.83 5.92
N PRO A 435 -17.66 11.98 5.20
CA PRO A 435 -16.68 13.05 5.24
C PRO A 435 -16.39 13.55 6.67
N VAL A 436 -17.45 13.75 7.47
CA VAL A 436 -17.35 14.23 8.86
C VAL A 436 -16.72 13.15 9.74
N ILE A 437 -17.11 11.88 9.56
CA ILE A 437 -16.55 10.75 10.31
C ILE A 437 -15.04 10.64 10.06
N ILE A 438 -14.61 10.72 8.80
CA ILE A 438 -13.19 10.65 8.42
C ILE A 438 -12.42 11.80 9.05
N ARG A 439 -12.89 13.05 8.92
CA ARG A 439 -12.26 14.22 9.55
C ARG A 439 -12.15 14.07 11.07
N HIS A 440 -13.20 13.57 11.71
CA HIS A 440 -13.20 13.30 13.13
C HIS A 440 -12.13 12.27 13.50
N LEU A 441 -12.05 11.15 12.79
CA LEU A 441 -11.04 10.11 13.03
C LEU A 441 -9.61 10.65 12.86
N LEU A 442 -9.37 11.43 11.80
CA LEU A 442 -8.06 12.04 11.53
C LEU A 442 -7.66 13.05 12.61
N THR A 443 -8.61 13.86 13.09
CA THR A 443 -8.37 14.85 14.15
C THR A 443 -8.19 14.19 15.51
N ARG A 444 -9.07 13.23 15.85
CA ARG A 444 -9.06 12.50 17.12
C ARG A 444 -7.80 11.66 17.31
N PHE A 445 -7.27 11.11 16.22
CA PHE A 445 -6.09 10.25 16.21
C PHE A 445 -4.95 10.82 15.35
N ALA A 446 -4.75 12.14 15.43
CA ALA A 446 -3.56 12.78 14.86
C ALA A 446 -2.28 12.13 15.43
N ASP A 447 -2.28 11.77 16.72
CA ASP A 447 -1.34 10.80 17.28
C ASP A 447 -1.87 9.36 17.10
N GLN A 448 -1.35 8.69 16.09
CA GLN A 448 -1.71 7.30 15.78
C GLN A 448 -1.32 6.33 16.91
N GLY A 449 -0.36 6.71 17.77
CA GLY A 449 0.02 5.95 18.95
C GLY A 449 -1.10 5.87 19.99
N GLU A 450 -1.95 6.90 20.08
CA GLU A 450 -3.09 6.91 20.98
C GLU A 450 -4.15 5.88 20.55
N ALA A 451 -4.51 5.86 19.26
CA ALA A 451 -5.43 4.85 18.71
C ALA A 451 -4.92 3.43 19.01
N LYS A 452 -3.63 3.17 18.77
CA LYS A 452 -3.01 1.88 19.06
C LYS A 452 -3.10 1.52 20.55
N ARG A 453 -2.85 2.49 21.46
CA ARG A 453 -2.96 2.30 22.91
C ARG A 453 -4.38 1.90 23.31
N LEU A 454 -5.40 2.60 22.79
CA LEU A 454 -6.80 2.30 23.08
C LEU A 454 -7.19 0.87 22.64
N LEU A 455 -6.69 0.40 21.49
CA LEU A 455 -6.91 -0.98 21.05
C LEU A 455 -6.21 -2.02 21.94
N PHE A 456 -5.01 -1.73 22.45
CA PHE A 456 -4.35 -2.60 23.44
C PHE A 456 -5.11 -2.65 24.76
N GLU A 457 -5.65 -1.51 25.21
CA GLU A 457 -6.52 -1.50 26.39
C GLU A 457 -7.80 -2.29 26.15
N GLN A 458 -8.40 -2.19 24.96
CA GLN A 458 -9.58 -2.98 24.60
C GLN A 458 -9.30 -4.48 24.59
N GLN A 459 -8.16 -4.91 24.05
CA GLN A 459 -7.73 -6.31 24.04
C GLN A 459 -7.64 -6.93 25.45
N LYS A 460 -7.29 -6.11 26.45
CA LYS A 460 -7.17 -6.50 27.86
C LYS A 460 -8.39 -6.09 28.70
N SER A 461 -9.46 -5.63 28.07
CA SER A 461 -10.67 -5.20 28.77
C SER A 461 -11.40 -6.37 29.42
N GLU A 462 -12.19 -6.07 30.44
CA GLU A 462 -13.10 -7.05 31.06
C GLU A 462 -14.10 -7.64 30.06
N GLU A 463 -14.55 -6.81 29.10
CA GLU A 463 -15.41 -7.25 27.99
C GLU A 463 -14.70 -8.31 27.13
N ALA A 464 -13.47 -8.05 26.69
CA ALA A 464 -12.71 -9.01 25.91
C ALA A 464 -12.42 -10.29 26.70
N LEU A 465 -12.12 -10.18 28.00
CA LEU A 465 -11.90 -11.33 28.88
C LEU A 465 -13.18 -12.17 29.03
N ALA A 466 -14.35 -11.55 29.20
CA ALA A 466 -15.63 -12.26 29.30
C ALA A 466 -15.89 -13.12 28.05
N ILE A 467 -15.69 -12.55 26.85
CA ILE A 467 -15.85 -13.28 25.59
C ILE A 467 -14.83 -14.42 25.45
N LYS A 468 -13.59 -14.22 25.89
CA LYS A 468 -12.56 -15.28 25.91
C LYS A 468 -12.94 -16.42 26.85
N ARG A 469 -13.54 -16.13 28.02
CA ARG A 469 -14.00 -17.14 28.98
C ARG A 469 -15.13 -18.00 28.41
N GLU A 470 -16.08 -17.40 27.68
CA GLU A 470 -17.15 -18.15 27.01
C GLU A 470 -16.63 -19.14 25.96
N GLY A 471 -15.56 -18.77 25.25
CA GLY A 471 -14.96 -19.59 24.19
C GLY A 471 -13.93 -20.62 24.66
N ASP A 472 -13.38 -20.49 25.87
CA ASP A 472 -12.27 -21.31 26.35
C ASP A 472 -12.41 -21.69 27.84
N SER A 473 -12.74 -22.96 28.08
CA SER A 473 -12.92 -23.53 29.42
C SER A 473 -11.66 -23.51 30.29
N LEU A 474 -10.45 -23.50 29.70
CA LEU A 474 -9.23 -23.36 30.50
C LEU A 474 -9.04 -21.91 30.95
N VAL A 475 -9.36 -20.94 30.09
CA VAL A 475 -9.34 -19.52 30.45
C VAL A 475 -10.38 -19.28 31.54
N ASP A 476 -11.62 -19.76 31.37
CA ASP A 476 -12.64 -19.61 32.43
C ASP A 476 -12.20 -20.25 33.75
N PHE A 477 -11.64 -21.47 33.71
CA PHE A 477 -11.08 -22.12 34.90
C PHE A 477 -10.02 -21.25 35.60
N CYS A 478 -9.14 -20.59 34.84
CA CYS A 478 -8.10 -19.71 35.39
C CYS A 478 -8.66 -18.48 36.12
N GLY A 479 -9.90 -18.08 35.82
CA GLY A 479 -10.61 -17.03 36.55
C GLY A 479 -10.79 -17.35 38.04
N TYR A 480 -10.82 -18.62 38.40
CA TYR A 480 -11.02 -19.09 39.78
C TYR A 480 -9.71 -19.39 40.52
N LEU A 481 -8.57 -19.07 39.91
CA LEU A 481 -7.24 -19.35 40.44
C LEU A 481 -6.55 -18.08 40.96
N MET A 482 -5.73 -18.25 42.00
CA MET A 482 -4.83 -17.21 42.52
C MET A 482 -3.38 -17.59 42.23
N ALA A 483 -2.56 -16.59 41.88
CA ALA A 483 -1.13 -16.76 41.67
C ALA A 483 -0.34 -16.16 42.85
N SER A 484 0.47 -16.99 43.51
CA SER A 484 1.43 -16.61 44.54
C SER A 484 2.74 -16.15 43.91
N VAL A 485 3.55 -15.40 44.67
CA VAL A 485 4.91 -15.02 44.28
C VAL A 485 5.86 -16.23 44.30
N GLN A 486 5.55 -17.25 45.11
CA GLN A 486 6.39 -18.44 45.28
C GLN A 486 5.68 -19.71 44.78
N CYS A 487 6.45 -20.75 44.43
CA CYS A 487 5.90 -22.06 44.03
C CYS A 487 5.45 -22.89 45.24
N ASP A 488 4.54 -22.34 46.03
CA ASP A 488 3.99 -22.92 47.25
C ASP A 488 2.51 -23.34 47.12
N GLY A 489 1.98 -23.32 45.90
CA GLY A 489 0.63 -23.70 45.57
C GLY A 489 0.44 -25.21 45.37
N LEU A 490 -0.55 -25.55 44.55
CA LEU A 490 -0.94 -26.92 44.19
C LEU A 490 0.18 -27.64 43.44
N PHE A 491 0.26 -28.96 43.63
CA PHE A 491 1.05 -29.83 42.77
C PHE A 491 0.39 -29.94 41.39
N ILE A 492 1.16 -30.17 40.32
CA ILE A 492 0.55 -30.32 38.98
C ILE A 492 -0.36 -31.56 38.93
N GLY A 493 0.15 -32.70 39.38
CA GLY A 493 -0.55 -33.99 39.35
C GLY A 493 -0.74 -34.56 37.94
N ASN A 494 -1.43 -35.70 37.86
CA ASN A 494 -1.85 -36.35 36.62
C ASN A 494 -3.13 -37.17 36.88
N ALA A 495 -3.89 -37.50 35.83
CA ALA A 495 -5.19 -38.17 35.97
C ALA A 495 -5.14 -39.57 36.62
N SER A 496 -3.98 -40.23 36.64
CA SER A 496 -3.81 -41.57 37.19
C SER A 496 -3.56 -41.58 38.70
N ILE A 497 -3.38 -40.41 39.33
CA ILE A 497 -3.12 -40.33 40.78
C ILE A 497 -4.40 -40.62 41.56
N ILE A 498 -4.36 -41.68 42.38
CA ILE A 498 -5.43 -42.10 43.28
C ILE A 498 -4.94 -41.95 44.73
N PRO A 499 -5.75 -41.40 45.65
CA PRO A 499 -7.11 -40.91 45.44
C PRO A 499 -7.14 -39.58 44.67
N PHE A 500 -8.23 -39.39 43.91
CA PHE A 500 -8.54 -38.11 43.28
C PHE A 500 -8.59 -37.02 44.34
N SER A 501 -7.85 -35.93 44.12
CA SER A 501 -7.63 -34.87 45.13
C SER A 501 -7.45 -33.50 44.48
N PRO A 502 -8.55 -32.84 44.09
CA PRO A 502 -8.54 -31.52 43.44
C PRO A 502 -7.93 -30.39 44.27
N ARG A 503 -8.08 -30.42 45.62
CA ARG A 503 -7.45 -29.43 46.51
C ARG A 503 -5.93 -29.63 46.69
N LYS A 504 -5.35 -30.70 46.15
CA LYS A 504 -3.91 -31.00 46.21
C LYS A 504 -3.24 -30.90 44.84
N TYR A 505 -3.96 -31.29 43.79
CA TYR A 505 -3.44 -31.35 42.43
C TYR A 505 -4.23 -30.42 41.49
N LEU A 506 -3.51 -29.51 40.83
CA LEU A 506 -4.07 -28.50 39.93
C LEU A 506 -4.79 -29.14 38.72
N TYR A 507 -4.23 -30.21 38.15
CA TYR A 507 -4.91 -30.92 37.04
C TYR A 507 -6.20 -31.61 37.51
N HIS A 508 -6.25 -32.11 38.75
CA HIS A 508 -7.49 -32.64 39.32
C HIS A 508 -8.54 -31.55 39.54
N ALA A 509 -8.14 -30.35 39.98
CA ALA A 509 -9.04 -29.21 40.07
C ALA A 509 -9.65 -28.84 38.70
N TYR A 510 -8.84 -28.85 37.64
CA TYR A 510 -9.33 -28.64 36.28
C TYR A 510 -10.30 -29.74 35.82
N LEU A 511 -9.99 -31.01 36.08
CA LEU A 511 -10.90 -32.12 35.72
C LEU A 511 -12.23 -32.03 36.47
N ALA A 512 -12.21 -31.68 37.77
CA ALA A 512 -13.40 -31.45 38.56
C ALA A 512 -14.24 -30.28 38.02
N TYR A 513 -13.59 -29.18 37.64
CA TYR A 513 -14.22 -28.03 37.00
C TYR A 513 -14.90 -28.41 35.67
N MET A 514 -14.24 -29.20 34.82
CA MET A 514 -14.81 -29.65 33.55
C MET A 514 -16.09 -30.48 33.80
N GLN A 515 -16.03 -31.41 34.76
CA GLN A 515 -17.17 -32.24 35.11
C GLN A 515 -18.34 -31.43 35.69
N SER A 516 -18.07 -30.47 36.57
CA SER A 516 -19.12 -29.64 37.21
C SER A 516 -19.82 -28.70 36.23
N ASN A 517 -19.18 -28.36 35.12
CA ASN A 517 -19.75 -27.52 34.07
C ASN A 517 -20.32 -28.35 32.90
N GLY A 518 -20.46 -29.67 33.05
CA GLY A 518 -21.00 -30.56 32.02
C GLY A 518 -20.09 -30.70 30.78
N LEU A 519 -18.81 -30.36 30.90
CA LEU A 519 -17.85 -30.40 29.81
C LEU A 519 -17.14 -31.77 29.78
N SER A 520 -17.35 -32.53 28.71
CA SER A 520 -16.92 -33.95 28.62
C SER A 520 -15.54 -34.17 27.98
N LYS A 521 -14.89 -33.12 27.46
CA LYS A 521 -13.63 -33.22 26.71
C LYS A 521 -12.52 -32.37 27.36
N PRO A 522 -11.93 -32.81 28.48
CA PRO A 522 -10.77 -32.14 29.06
C PRO A 522 -9.56 -32.23 28.12
N ILE A 523 -8.73 -31.18 28.13
CA ILE A 523 -7.43 -31.24 27.46
C ILE A 523 -6.48 -32.20 28.20
N SER A 524 -5.54 -32.80 27.46
CA SER A 524 -4.52 -33.68 28.03
C SER A 524 -3.61 -32.95 29.02
N LEU A 525 -2.96 -33.66 29.94
CA LEU A 525 -2.04 -33.06 30.91
C LEU A 525 -0.91 -32.26 30.24
N ASN A 526 -0.33 -32.79 29.16
CA ASN A 526 0.72 -32.09 28.41
C ASN A 526 0.21 -30.78 27.85
N ARG A 527 -1.00 -30.80 27.26
CA ARG A 527 -1.63 -29.59 26.72
C ARG A 527 -1.99 -28.60 27.83
N PHE A 528 -2.56 -29.07 28.93
CA PHE A 528 -2.79 -28.26 30.13
C PHE A 528 -1.52 -27.56 30.61
N ALA A 529 -0.43 -28.32 30.75
CA ALA A 529 0.86 -27.80 31.16
C ALA A 529 1.43 -26.73 30.20
N THR A 530 1.20 -26.86 28.89
CA THR A 530 1.67 -25.93 27.86
C THR A 530 0.79 -24.68 27.77
N ASP A 531 -0.52 -24.83 27.96
CA ASP A 531 -1.51 -23.77 27.72
C ASP A 531 -1.75 -22.88 28.95
N MET A 532 -1.51 -23.40 30.16
CA MET A 532 -1.69 -22.69 31.44
C MET A 532 -0.98 -21.32 31.52
N PRO A 533 0.29 -21.14 31.09
CA PRO A 533 0.92 -19.81 31.09
C PRO A 533 0.14 -18.77 30.29
N GLY A 534 -0.33 -19.14 29.10
CA GLY A 534 -1.12 -18.25 28.23
C GLY A 534 -2.48 -17.92 28.85
N SER A 535 -3.19 -18.92 29.36
CA SER A 535 -4.50 -18.72 30.00
C SER A 535 -4.43 -17.88 31.28
N MET A 536 -3.38 -18.02 32.10
CA MET A 536 -3.18 -17.18 33.29
C MET A 536 -2.77 -15.75 32.92
N ALA A 537 -2.02 -15.56 31.83
CA ALA A 537 -1.62 -14.25 31.35
C ALA A 537 -2.81 -13.38 30.88
N GLU A 538 -3.93 -13.98 30.45
CA GLU A 538 -5.19 -13.26 30.18
C GLU A 538 -5.71 -12.50 31.41
N TYR A 539 -5.41 -13.00 32.61
CA TYR A 539 -5.74 -12.37 33.89
C TYR A 539 -4.60 -11.49 34.43
N GLY A 540 -3.52 -11.30 33.67
CA GLY A 540 -2.31 -10.63 34.14
C GLY A 540 -1.56 -11.39 35.23
N LYS A 541 -1.80 -12.70 35.38
CA LYS A 541 -1.22 -13.55 36.43
C LYS A 541 -0.08 -14.38 35.86
N GLU A 542 1.08 -14.36 36.53
CA GLU A 542 2.22 -15.18 36.13
C GLU A 542 2.07 -16.63 36.64
N TYR A 543 2.31 -17.61 35.76
CA TYR A 543 2.30 -19.03 36.09
C TYR A 543 3.71 -19.59 36.16
N ILE A 544 4.12 -20.05 37.35
CA ILE A 544 5.46 -20.57 37.61
C ILE A 544 5.34 -21.97 38.21
N ARG A 545 6.21 -22.88 37.78
CA ARG A 545 6.32 -24.24 38.33
C ARG A 545 7.77 -24.63 38.61
N LYS A 546 8.01 -25.30 39.73
CA LYS A 546 9.33 -25.79 40.14
C LYS A 546 9.24 -27.23 40.63
N LYS A 547 10.34 -27.99 40.51
CA LYS A 547 10.46 -29.30 41.17
C LYS A 547 10.51 -29.08 42.68
N SER A 548 9.64 -29.75 43.42
CA SER A 548 9.68 -29.84 44.87
C SER A 548 10.86 -30.71 45.31
N THR A 549 11.28 -30.55 46.57
CA THR A 549 12.27 -31.38 47.27
C THR A 549 11.96 -32.89 47.19
N LYS A 550 10.69 -33.27 47.01
CA LYS A 550 10.22 -34.66 46.86
C LYS A 550 10.09 -35.12 45.38
N GLY A 551 10.66 -34.37 44.42
CA GLY A 551 10.64 -34.69 42.99
C GLY A 551 9.37 -34.28 42.22
N ASN A 552 8.26 -34.00 42.91
CA ASN A 552 7.00 -33.59 42.29
C ASN A 552 7.02 -32.13 41.81
N MET A 553 6.39 -31.84 40.66
CA MET A 553 6.23 -30.46 40.18
C MET A 553 5.16 -29.72 41.00
N ARG A 554 5.54 -28.56 41.57
CA ARG A 554 4.67 -27.67 42.33
C ARG A 554 4.55 -26.32 41.62
N SER A 555 3.33 -25.78 41.59
CA SER A 555 3.02 -24.49 40.97
C SER A 555 2.97 -23.36 42.01
N ASN A 556 2.91 -22.11 41.55
CA ASN A 556 2.54 -20.96 42.38
C ASN A 556 1.02 -20.76 42.49
N ILE A 557 0.22 -21.71 42.03
CA ILE A 557 -1.23 -21.53 41.89
C ILE A 557 -1.97 -22.10 43.10
N ARG A 558 -2.92 -21.32 43.62
CA ARG A 558 -3.89 -21.73 44.63
C ARG A 558 -5.30 -21.60 44.08
N LEU A 559 -6.24 -22.32 44.68
CA LEU A 559 -7.66 -22.03 44.47
C LEU A 559 -7.98 -20.72 45.18
N ALA A 560 -8.87 -19.90 44.63
CA ALA A 560 -9.37 -18.73 45.34
C ALA A 560 -10.06 -19.20 46.65
N ASP A 561 -9.55 -18.73 47.78
CA ASP A 561 -10.17 -18.91 49.09
C ASP A 561 -11.14 -17.74 49.27
N ASP A 562 -12.39 -17.92 48.85
CA ASP A 562 -13.62 -17.30 49.41
C ASP A 562 -14.77 -17.43 48.42
N ALA A 563 -15.89 -17.92 48.96
CA ALA A 563 -17.14 -18.18 48.26
C ALA A 563 -18.02 -16.94 48.33
N ASP A 564 -17.77 -15.95 47.48
CA ASP A 564 -18.74 -14.88 47.24
C ASP A 564 -19.27 -14.99 45.79
N GLU A 565 -20.50 -15.51 45.73
CA GLU A 565 -21.56 -15.25 44.73
C GLU A 565 -21.28 -15.41 43.22
N CYS A 566 -20.18 -16.04 42.78
CA CYS A 566 -20.04 -16.44 41.37
C CYS A 566 -20.47 -17.91 41.16
N SER A 567 -21.51 -18.15 40.34
CA SER A 567 -22.09 -19.48 40.11
C SER A 567 -21.09 -20.56 39.66
N GLY A 568 -19.97 -20.18 39.04
CA GLY A 568 -18.87 -21.07 38.66
C GLY A 568 -17.96 -21.47 39.83
N GLN A 569 -17.72 -20.57 40.80
CA GLN A 569 -16.95 -20.85 42.02
C GLN A 569 -17.74 -21.71 42.99
N ALA A 570 -19.05 -21.46 43.10
CA ALA A 570 -19.96 -22.33 43.84
C ALA A 570 -19.95 -23.74 43.23
N LYS A 571 -20.08 -23.90 41.90
CA LYS A 571 -19.98 -25.22 41.24
C LYS A 571 -18.64 -25.90 41.44
N LEU A 572 -17.53 -25.16 41.38
CA LEU A 572 -16.20 -25.70 41.64
C LEU A 572 -16.06 -26.10 43.11
N ALA A 573 -16.52 -25.28 44.05
CA ALA A 573 -16.56 -25.58 45.49
C ALA A 573 -17.45 -26.79 45.79
N THR A 574 -18.66 -26.86 45.25
CA THR A 574 -19.58 -28.01 45.35
C THR A 574 -18.94 -29.27 44.77
N ALA A 575 -18.25 -29.18 43.63
CA ALA A 575 -17.52 -30.32 43.06
C ALA A 575 -16.36 -30.74 43.96
N LEU A 576 -15.57 -29.78 44.45
CA LEU A 576 -14.47 -30.00 45.40
C LEU A 576 -14.97 -30.69 46.69
N GLU A 577 -16.15 -30.29 47.18
CA GLU A 577 -16.83 -30.84 48.36
C GLU A 577 -17.41 -32.23 48.09
N PHE A 578 -18.05 -32.47 46.95
CA PHE A 578 -18.55 -33.79 46.53
C PHE A 578 -17.43 -34.84 46.52
N PHE A 579 -16.24 -34.47 46.03
CA PHE A 579 -15.08 -35.36 46.03
C PHE A 579 -14.38 -35.48 47.39
N GLN A 580 -14.61 -34.54 48.33
CA GLN A 580 -14.18 -34.69 49.73
C GLN A 580 -15.11 -35.60 50.53
N ASN A 581 -16.42 -35.50 50.32
CA ASN A 581 -17.46 -36.18 51.10
C ASN A 581 -17.75 -37.60 50.63
N ASN A 582 -17.47 -37.96 49.36
CA ASN A 582 -17.49 -39.36 48.89
C ASN A 582 -16.33 -40.23 49.43
N ARG A 583 -15.69 -39.82 50.54
CA ARG A 583 -14.75 -40.62 51.30
C ARG A 583 -15.40 -41.56 52.33
N SER A 584 -16.72 -41.50 52.54
CA SER A 584 -17.36 -42.27 53.61
C SER A 584 -18.27 -43.42 53.21
N ASP A 585 -18.74 -43.55 51.96
CA ASP A 585 -19.67 -44.65 51.62
C ASP A 585 -19.10 -45.60 50.56
N SER A 586 -18.50 -46.67 51.08
CA SER A 586 -18.34 -47.95 50.40
C SER A 586 -19.69 -48.68 50.28
N PHE A 587 -20.73 -48.03 49.74
CA PHE A 587 -21.95 -48.70 49.29
C PHE A 587 -22.52 -47.97 48.08
N GLY A 588 -22.53 -48.66 46.94
CA GLY A 588 -22.95 -48.12 45.66
C GLY A 588 -24.41 -47.69 45.65
N VAL A 589 -24.65 -46.39 45.75
CA VAL A 589 -25.91 -45.75 45.36
C VAL A 589 -25.57 -44.41 44.69
N LYS A 590 -25.96 -44.25 43.42
CA LYS A 590 -26.04 -42.94 42.76
C LYS A 590 -27.39 -42.30 43.09
N PRO A 591 -27.45 -41.03 43.55
CA PRO A 591 -28.64 -40.20 43.47
C PRO A 591 -28.43 -38.96 42.55
N PRO A 592 -29.50 -38.22 42.21
CA PRO A 592 -29.77 -37.81 40.82
C PRO A 592 -29.11 -36.50 40.41
N LEU A 593 -28.92 -36.38 39.09
CA LEU A 593 -28.63 -35.13 38.39
C LEU A 593 -29.83 -34.19 38.53
N TYR A 594 -29.63 -33.05 39.18
CA TYR A 594 -30.39 -31.82 38.94
C TYR A 594 -29.44 -30.77 38.39
#